data_AF-A0A432MKA3-F1
#
_entry.id   AF-A0A432MKA3-F1
#
_cell.length_a   1.000
_cell.length_b   1.000
_cell.length_c   1.000
_cell.angle_alpha   90.00
_cell.angle_beta   90.00
_cell.angle_gamma   90.00
#
_symmetry.space_group_name_H-M   'P 1'
#
loop_
_entity.id
_entity.type
_entity.pdbx_description
1 polymer ?
#
loop_
_entity_poly.entity_id
_entity_poly.type
_entity_poly.pdbx_seq_one_letter_code
_entity_poly.pdbx_strand_id
1 'polypeptide(L)'
;MLSSRMLVTTLALTALPGCAAAGPRRPLADRVVPCPCAVGDLALLPAEHPRIAIDRDPDRATERYHPGARVSYRLFDPDTDPVAGNQCAYDASGSLIPSGPAAGTPDRVSPRRSLLGHWLLDVRPFRRLGWMEYHRRGWAPVSEPCSPGSG
;
A
#
# COMPACT_ATOMS: atom_id res chain seq x y z
N MET A 1 -74.65 16.09 -7.98
CA MET A 1 -73.91 15.38 -6.92
C MET A 1 -73.17 14.22 -7.55
N LEU A 2 -71.85 14.33 -7.80
CA LEU A 2 -70.97 13.18 -8.03
C LEU A 2 -69.54 13.65 -7.77
N SER A 3 -68.99 13.24 -6.61
CA SER A 3 -67.63 13.53 -6.17
C SER A 3 -66.76 12.32 -6.49
N SER A 4 -65.91 12.44 -7.52
CA SER A 4 -64.95 11.41 -7.90
C SER A 4 -63.75 11.45 -6.95
N ARG A 5 -63.67 10.46 -6.05
CA ARG A 5 -62.50 10.22 -5.22
C ARG A 5 -61.44 9.49 -6.06
N MET A 6 -60.34 10.16 -6.37
CA MET A 6 -59.14 9.51 -6.91
C MET A 6 -58.50 8.64 -5.81
N LEU A 7 -58.42 7.33 -6.05
CA LEU A 7 -57.58 6.43 -5.28
C LEU A 7 -56.12 6.63 -5.73
N VAL A 8 -55.29 7.19 -4.85
CA VAL A 8 -53.84 7.20 -5.01
C VAL A 8 -53.32 5.87 -4.47
N THR A 9 -52.97 4.95 -5.37
CA THR A 9 -52.30 3.69 -5.03
C THR A 9 -50.82 3.98 -4.84
N THR A 10 -50.38 4.10 -3.59
CA THR A 10 -48.96 4.23 -3.25
C THR A 10 -48.27 2.88 -3.51
N LEU A 11 -47.50 2.77 -4.59
CA LEU A 11 -46.59 1.65 -4.79
C LEU A 11 -45.48 1.75 -3.73
N ALA A 12 -45.51 0.86 -2.74
CA ALA A 12 -44.39 0.66 -1.84
C ALA A 12 -43.23 0.03 -2.63
N LEU A 13 -42.21 0.84 -2.95
CA LEU A 13 -40.92 0.33 -3.41
C LEU A 13 -40.32 -0.54 -2.29
N THR A 14 -40.37 -1.86 -2.46
CA THR A 14 -39.61 -2.80 -1.64
C THR A 14 -38.12 -2.54 -1.87
N ALA A 15 -37.44 -2.05 -0.83
CA ALA A 15 -35.99 -1.98 -0.80
C ALA A 15 -35.42 -3.40 -0.95
N LEU A 16 -34.70 -3.63 -2.05
CA LEU A 16 -33.86 -4.82 -2.19
C LEU A 16 -32.81 -4.79 -1.06
N PRO A 17 -32.49 -5.94 -0.42
CA PRO A 17 -31.44 -5.99 0.59
C PRO A 17 -30.15 -5.53 -0.08
N GLY A 18 -29.72 -4.35 0.34
CA GLY A 18 -28.59 -3.65 -0.24
C GLY A 18 -27.34 -4.51 -0.15
N CYS A 19 -26.53 -4.45 -1.21
CA CYS A 19 -25.10 -4.65 -1.09
C CYS A 19 -24.64 -3.80 0.09
N ALA A 20 -24.32 -4.43 1.22
CA ALA A 20 -23.68 -3.73 2.32
C ALA A 20 -22.43 -3.09 1.74
N ALA A 21 -22.42 -1.76 1.62
CA ALA A 21 -21.24 -1.03 1.25
C ALA A 21 -20.16 -1.45 2.26
N ALA A 22 -19.10 -2.09 1.77
CA ALA A 22 -17.94 -2.39 2.59
C ALA A 22 -17.56 -1.08 3.30
N GLY A 23 -17.45 -1.13 4.63
CA GLY A 23 -17.10 0.04 5.44
C GLY A 23 -15.83 0.72 4.90
N PRO A 24 -15.56 1.97 5.31
CA PRO A 24 -14.40 2.70 4.84
C PRO A 24 -13.13 1.85 5.02
N ARG A 25 -12.42 1.61 3.92
CA ARG A 25 -11.14 0.88 3.95
C ARG A 25 -10.16 1.66 4.83
N ARG A 26 -9.46 0.96 5.71
CA ARG A 26 -8.36 1.53 6.50
C ARG A 26 -7.37 2.25 5.57
N PRO A 27 -6.78 3.38 6.01
CA PRO A 27 -5.66 4.00 5.31
C PRO A 27 -4.59 2.97 4.92
N LEU A 28 -3.96 3.14 3.76
CA LEU A 28 -2.96 2.19 3.28
C LEU A 28 -1.77 2.07 4.25
N ALA A 29 -1.45 3.15 4.96
CA ALA A 29 -0.42 3.16 6.00
C ALA A 29 -0.69 2.17 7.13
N ASP A 30 -1.97 1.93 7.46
CA ASP A 30 -2.38 1.05 8.56
C ASP A 30 -2.52 -0.42 8.13
N ARG A 31 -2.19 -0.74 6.87
CA ARG A 31 -2.45 -2.03 6.23
C ARG A 31 -1.17 -2.77 5.85
N VAL A 32 -0.02 -2.28 6.27
CA VAL A 32 1.27 -2.84 5.87
C VAL A 32 2.21 -2.90 7.06
N VAL A 33 3.13 -3.87 7.05
CA VAL A 33 4.23 -3.90 8.03
C VAL A 33 5.16 -2.72 7.75
N PRO A 34 5.47 -1.87 8.75
CA PRO A 34 6.39 -0.76 8.58
C PRO A 34 7.79 -1.22 8.17
N CYS A 35 8.44 -0.44 7.31
CA CYS A 35 9.85 -0.62 6.97
C CYS A 35 10.71 -0.36 8.21
N PRO A 36 11.61 -1.28 8.58
CA PRO A 36 12.58 -1.00 9.61
C PRO A 36 13.62 0.01 9.10
N CYS A 37 14.25 0.72 10.04
CA CYS A 37 15.17 1.81 9.74
C CYS A 37 16.53 1.35 9.20
N ALA A 38 16.98 0.16 9.58
CA ALA A 38 18.17 -0.47 9.03
C ALA A 38 17.81 -1.74 8.25
N VAL A 39 18.54 -1.99 7.16
CA VAL A 39 18.35 -3.20 6.35
C VAL A 39 18.59 -4.48 7.16
N GLY A 40 19.47 -4.44 8.17
CA GLY A 40 19.75 -5.57 9.06
C GLY A 40 18.54 -6.00 9.91
N ASP A 41 17.69 -5.05 10.26
CA ASP A 41 16.52 -5.28 11.12
C ASP A 41 15.40 -6.04 10.39
N LEU A 42 15.47 -6.19 9.06
CA LEU A 42 14.59 -7.08 8.30
C LEU A 42 14.61 -8.51 8.85
N ALA A 43 15.76 -8.95 9.41
CA ALA A 43 15.90 -10.27 10.00
C ALA A 43 15.10 -10.46 11.30
N LEU A 44 14.64 -9.38 11.93
CA LEU A 44 13.87 -9.41 13.18
C LEU A 44 12.36 -9.53 12.93
N LEU A 45 11.88 -9.10 11.76
CA LEU A 45 10.45 -9.08 11.43
C LEU A 45 9.74 -10.44 11.61
N PRO A 46 10.34 -11.60 11.26
CA PRO A 46 9.68 -12.90 11.45
C PRO A 46 9.32 -13.25 12.90
N ALA A 47 9.95 -12.61 13.89
CA ALA A 47 9.61 -12.83 15.31
C ALA A 47 8.22 -12.27 15.65
N GLU A 48 7.83 -11.16 15.03
CA GLU A 48 6.54 -10.48 15.24
C GLU A 48 5.52 -10.82 14.13
N HIS A 49 6.01 -11.12 12.94
CA HIS A 49 5.21 -11.46 11.75
C HIS A 49 5.66 -12.82 11.18
N PRO A 50 5.24 -13.95 11.76
CA PRO A 50 5.75 -15.28 11.39
C PRO A 50 5.50 -15.69 9.93
N ARG A 51 4.54 -15.04 9.25
CA ARG A 51 4.16 -15.33 7.86
C ARG A 51 4.63 -14.25 6.88
N ILE A 52 5.44 -13.30 7.33
CA ILE A 52 5.97 -12.24 6.48
C ILE A 52 6.86 -12.83 5.39
N ALA A 53 6.65 -12.37 4.17
CA ALA A 53 7.57 -12.54 3.06
C ALA A 53 8.39 -11.26 2.90
N ILE A 54 9.71 -11.44 2.77
CA ILE A 54 10.68 -10.37 2.56
C ILE A 54 11.42 -10.66 1.26
N ASP A 55 11.01 -10.01 0.18
CA ASP A 55 11.57 -10.23 -1.15
C ASP A 55 12.54 -9.13 -1.53
N ARG A 56 13.76 -9.48 -1.92
CA ARG A 56 14.69 -8.53 -2.53
C ARG A 56 14.26 -8.26 -3.96
N ASP A 57 14.10 -6.99 -4.33
CA ASP A 57 13.87 -6.64 -5.73
C ASP A 57 15.13 -6.85 -6.57
N PRO A 58 14.98 -7.20 -7.86
CA PRO A 58 16.11 -7.23 -8.78
C PRO A 58 16.79 -5.85 -8.87
N ASP A 59 18.12 -5.82 -8.93
CA ASP A 59 18.89 -4.56 -8.97
C ASP A 59 18.41 -3.61 -10.09
N ARG A 60 18.10 -4.15 -11.28
CA ARG A 60 17.54 -3.39 -12.40
C ARG A 60 16.19 -2.70 -12.09
N ALA A 61 15.40 -3.27 -11.18
CA ALA A 61 14.12 -2.69 -10.77
C ALA A 61 14.36 -1.58 -9.74
N THR A 62 15.24 -1.84 -8.77
CA THR A 62 15.73 -0.85 -7.79
C THR A 62 16.27 0.39 -8.50
N GLU A 63 17.21 0.23 -9.44
CA GLU A 63 17.81 1.35 -10.18
C GLU A 63 16.77 2.14 -10.99
N ARG A 64 15.77 1.45 -11.55
CA ARG A 64 14.76 2.06 -12.41
C ARG A 64 13.71 2.86 -11.62
N TYR A 65 13.27 2.33 -10.49
CA TYR A 65 12.13 2.88 -9.74
C TYR A 65 12.55 3.65 -8.49
N HIS A 66 13.74 3.37 -7.96
CA HIS A 66 14.29 3.95 -6.74
C HIS A 66 15.72 4.48 -6.99
N PRO A 67 15.92 5.42 -7.94
CA PRO A 67 17.25 5.90 -8.31
C PRO A 67 17.95 6.56 -7.12
N GLY A 68 19.04 5.94 -6.66
CA GLY A 68 19.79 6.34 -5.46
C GLY A 68 19.72 5.33 -4.32
N ALA A 69 18.76 4.39 -4.35
CA ALA A 69 18.75 3.25 -3.44
C ALA A 69 19.80 2.22 -3.86
N ARG A 70 20.46 1.60 -2.88
CA ARG A 70 21.39 0.49 -3.10
C ARG A 70 20.66 -0.84 -3.24
N VAL A 71 19.61 -1.02 -2.45
CA VAL A 71 18.76 -2.22 -2.43
C VAL A 71 17.32 -1.83 -2.14
N SER A 72 16.38 -2.65 -2.58
CA SER A 72 14.98 -2.56 -2.18
C SER A 72 14.45 -3.94 -1.79
N TYR A 73 13.58 -3.95 -0.79
CA TYR A 73 12.87 -5.12 -0.31
C TYR A 73 11.36 -4.87 -0.28
N ARG A 74 10.57 -5.90 -0.57
CA ARG A 74 9.12 -5.87 -0.44
C ARG A 74 8.70 -6.72 0.75
N LEU A 75 7.94 -6.11 1.65
CA LEU A 75 7.32 -6.73 2.80
C LEU A 75 5.87 -7.09 2.43
N PHE A 76 5.51 -8.34 2.64
CA PHE A 76 4.13 -8.81 2.49
C PHE A 76 3.79 -9.78 3.61
N ASP A 77 2.83 -9.42 4.45
CA ASP A 77 2.33 -10.27 5.53
C ASP A 77 0.82 -10.49 5.36
N PRO A 78 0.38 -11.70 5.01
CA PRO A 78 -1.04 -11.99 4.81
C PRO A 78 -1.87 -11.89 6.09
N ASP A 79 -1.26 -11.93 7.27
CA ASP A 79 -1.95 -11.77 8.55
C ASP A 79 -2.19 -10.28 8.88
N THR A 80 -1.31 -9.39 8.41
CA THR A 80 -1.47 -7.92 8.49
C THR A 80 -2.49 -7.42 7.47
N ASP A 81 -2.33 -7.77 6.20
CA ASP A 81 -3.29 -7.52 5.14
C ASP A 81 -3.12 -8.55 4.01
N PRO A 82 -4.19 -9.21 3.56
CA PRO A 82 -4.09 -10.27 2.55
C PRO A 82 -3.79 -9.75 1.13
N VAL A 83 -3.66 -8.43 0.94
CA VAL A 83 -3.51 -7.79 -0.36
C VAL A 83 -2.35 -6.80 -0.40
N ALA A 84 -2.25 -5.89 0.56
CA ALA A 84 -1.28 -4.80 0.55
C ALA A 84 0.13 -5.26 0.92
N GLY A 85 1.14 -4.51 0.51
CA GLY A 85 2.54 -4.74 0.88
C GLY A 85 3.28 -3.42 1.06
N ASN A 86 4.53 -3.47 1.50
CA ASN A 86 5.37 -2.29 1.67
C ASN A 86 6.68 -2.43 0.91
N GLN A 87 7.07 -1.43 0.13
CA GLN A 87 8.38 -1.37 -0.49
C GLN A 87 9.32 -0.54 0.39
N CYS A 88 10.41 -1.16 0.84
CA CYS A 88 11.46 -0.55 1.64
C CYS A 88 12.72 -0.40 0.80
N ALA A 89 13.27 0.81 0.71
CA ALA A 89 14.47 1.11 -0.07
C ALA A 89 15.57 1.65 0.85
N TYR A 90 16.78 1.11 0.73
CA TYR A 90 17.90 1.43 1.60
C TYR A 90 19.07 1.97 0.79
N ASP A 91 19.81 2.91 1.38
CA ASP A 91 21.03 3.46 0.80
C ASP A 91 22.24 2.52 0.95
N ALA A 92 23.42 2.99 0.55
CA ALA A 92 24.64 2.20 0.62
C ALA A 92 25.12 1.89 2.04
N SER A 93 24.75 2.71 3.03
CA SER A 93 24.96 2.44 4.46
C SER A 93 23.95 1.44 5.02
N GLY A 94 22.91 1.10 4.27
CA GLY A 94 21.84 0.22 4.74
C GLY A 94 20.79 0.96 5.58
N SER A 95 20.75 2.30 5.51
CA SER A 95 19.74 3.12 6.17
C SER A 95 18.52 3.30 5.26
N LEU A 96 17.33 3.28 5.85
CA LEU A 96 16.07 3.47 5.13
C LEU A 96 16.05 4.87 4.50
N ILE A 97 15.60 4.94 3.25
CA ILE A 97 15.38 6.20 2.54
C ILE A 97 13.90 6.59 2.71
N PRO A 98 13.56 7.57 3.57
CA PRO A 98 12.17 7.84 3.94
C PRO A 98 11.45 8.75 2.92
N SER A 99 12.19 9.42 2.03
CA SER A 99 11.62 10.38 1.09
C SER A 99 12.50 10.58 -0.15
N GLY A 100 11.99 11.33 -1.12
CA GLY A 100 12.68 11.57 -2.38
C GLY A 100 12.46 10.47 -3.41
N PRO A 101 13.13 10.56 -4.58
CA PRO A 101 12.92 9.64 -5.70
C PRO A 101 13.39 8.22 -5.42
N ALA A 102 14.32 8.03 -4.48
CA ALA A 102 14.85 6.73 -4.08
C ALA A 102 13.99 6.01 -3.03
N ALA A 103 13.03 6.70 -2.40
CA ALA A 103 12.24 6.07 -1.36
C ALA A 103 11.29 5.02 -1.94
N GLY A 104 11.00 4.00 -1.14
CA GLY A 104 9.97 3.01 -1.44
C GLY A 104 8.56 3.58 -1.23
N THR A 105 7.54 2.75 -1.45
CA THR A 105 6.13 3.12 -1.31
C THR A 105 5.31 1.91 -0.87
N PRO A 106 4.23 2.07 -0.08
CA PRO A 106 3.30 0.98 0.13
C PRO A 106 2.62 0.58 -1.19
N ASP A 107 2.55 -0.73 -1.43
CA ASP A 107 1.82 -1.32 -2.53
C ASP A 107 0.36 -1.50 -2.10
N ARG A 108 -0.58 -0.97 -2.89
CA ARG A 108 -2.00 -1.29 -2.71
C ARG A 108 -2.27 -2.76 -2.95
N VAL A 109 -1.50 -3.37 -3.85
CA VAL A 109 -1.51 -4.80 -4.13
C VAL A 109 -0.08 -5.32 -4.20
N SER A 110 0.30 -6.18 -3.27
CA SER A 110 1.56 -6.90 -3.29
C SER A 110 1.68 -7.73 -4.58
N PRO A 111 2.86 -7.74 -5.24
CA PRO A 111 3.09 -8.59 -6.41
C PRO A 111 2.93 -10.09 -6.09
N ARG A 112 3.13 -10.51 -4.82
CA ARG A 112 2.82 -11.87 -4.38
C ARG A 112 1.33 -12.20 -4.45
N ARG A 113 0.47 -11.21 -4.26
CA ARG A 113 -0.98 -11.38 -4.33
C ARG A 113 -1.50 -11.33 -5.77
N SER A 114 -1.04 -10.35 -6.55
CA SER A 114 -1.40 -10.20 -7.96
C SER A 114 -0.43 -9.27 -8.69
N LEU A 115 0.36 -9.84 -9.62
CA LEU A 115 1.26 -9.07 -10.47
C LEU A 115 0.52 -8.03 -11.34
N LEU A 116 -0.64 -8.40 -11.90
CA LEU A 116 -1.43 -7.49 -12.72
C LEU A 116 -2.03 -6.36 -11.87
N GLY A 117 -2.53 -6.68 -10.68
CA GLY A 117 -3.07 -5.69 -9.73
C GLY A 117 -1.99 -4.70 -9.31
N HIS A 118 -0.82 -5.20 -8.94
CA HIS A 118 0.35 -4.40 -8.59
C HIS A 118 0.73 -3.44 -9.75
N TRP A 119 0.80 -3.96 -10.98
CA TRP A 119 1.15 -3.12 -12.12
C TRP A 119 0.12 -2.02 -12.40
N LEU A 120 -1.18 -2.35 -12.35
CA LEU A 120 -2.26 -1.42 -12.67
C LEU A 120 -2.47 -0.34 -11.60
N LEU A 121 -2.33 -0.70 -10.33
CA LEU A 121 -2.72 0.14 -9.20
C LEU A 121 -1.55 0.86 -8.53
N ASP A 122 -0.33 0.34 -8.69
CA ASP A 122 0.89 0.89 -8.08
C ASP A 122 1.87 1.39 -9.15
N VAL A 123 2.41 0.49 -9.99
CA VAL A 123 3.51 0.83 -10.93
C VAL A 123 3.08 1.82 -12.01
N ARG A 124 1.96 1.57 -12.70
CA ARG A 124 1.50 2.42 -13.80
C ARG A 124 1.15 3.83 -13.30
N PRO A 125 0.41 4.02 -12.19
CA PRO A 125 0.19 5.33 -11.61
C PRO A 125 1.50 6.03 -11.20
N PHE A 126 2.44 5.33 -10.56
CA PHE A 126 3.75 5.90 -10.21
C PHE A 126 4.49 6.42 -11.44
N ARG A 127 4.58 5.60 -12.50
CA ARG A 127 5.21 6.00 -13.77
C ARG A 127 4.53 7.18 -14.46
N ARG A 128 3.23 7.36 -14.28
CA ARG A 128 2.47 8.46 -14.89
C ARG A 128 2.58 9.76 -14.11
N LEU A 129 2.53 9.69 -12.78
CA LEU A 129 2.45 10.86 -11.90
C LEU A 129 3.82 11.31 -11.41
N GLY A 130 4.81 10.42 -11.36
CA GLY A 130 6.12 10.67 -10.77
C GLY A 130 6.08 10.63 -9.23
N TRP A 131 7.26 10.46 -8.62
CA TRP A 131 7.41 10.24 -7.18
C TRP A 131 6.84 11.39 -6.33
N MET A 132 7.00 12.65 -6.76
CA MET A 132 6.52 13.82 -5.99
C MET A 132 5.01 13.81 -5.79
N GLU A 133 4.24 13.63 -6.87
CA GLU A 133 2.78 13.59 -6.81
C GLU A 133 2.29 12.30 -6.16
N TYR A 134 3.01 11.19 -6.35
CA TYR A 134 2.70 9.93 -5.71
C TYR A 134 2.85 10.01 -4.18
N HIS A 135 3.94 10.58 -3.69
CA HIS A 135 4.14 10.78 -2.24
C HIS A 135 3.22 11.87 -1.67
N ARG A 136 2.91 12.94 -2.42
CA ARG A 136 1.92 13.94 -2.02
C ARG A 136 0.56 13.32 -1.70
N ARG A 137 0.22 12.20 -2.32
CA ARG A 137 -1.01 11.41 -2.05
C ARG A 137 -0.90 10.49 -0.83
N GLY A 138 0.20 10.59 -0.07
CA GLY A 138 0.44 9.86 1.17
C GLY A 138 1.04 8.46 0.98
N TRP A 139 1.71 8.18 -0.14
CA TRP A 139 2.28 6.85 -0.43
C TRP A 139 3.81 6.88 -0.31
N ALA A 140 4.34 7.68 0.60
CA ALA A 140 5.71 7.53 1.09
C ALA A 140 5.84 6.16 1.80
N PRO A 141 7.04 5.58 1.92
CA PRO A 141 7.19 4.28 2.56
C PRO A 141 6.67 4.40 4.00
N VAL A 142 5.89 3.42 4.43
CA VAL A 142 5.44 3.35 5.82
C VAL A 142 6.64 2.84 6.61
N SER A 143 7.10 3.57 7.61
CA SER A 143 8.26 3.19 8.40
C SER A 143 8.00 3.40 9.88
N GLU A 144 8.77 2.71 10.70
CA GLU A 144 8.96 3.13 12.08
C GLU A 144 9.59 4.54 12.10
N PRO A 145 9.43 5.31 13.20
CA PRO A 145 10.13 6.58 13.36
C PRO A 145 11.64 6.37 13.35
N CYS A 146 12.28 6.66 12.22
CA CYS A 146 13.73 6.56 12.10
C CYS A 146 14.38 7.82 12.64
N SER A 147 15.21 7.67 13.68
CA SER A 147 16.09 8.75 14.13
C SER A 147 17.04 9.13 12.98
N PRO A 148 17.23 10.42 12.68
CA PRO A 148 18.29 10.84 11.78
C PRO A 148 19.64 10.53 12.45
N GLY A 149 20.36 9.52 11.97
CA GLY A 149 21.80 9.36 12.25
C GLY A 149 22.25 8.30 13.25
N SER A 150 21.64 7.11 13.30
CA SER A 150 22.27 5.94 13.93
C SER A 150 22.84 4.98 12.88
N GLY A 151 23.77 5.50 12.07
CA GLY A 151 24.68 4.76 11.21
C GLY A 151 26.11 5.11 11.58
#